data_AF-A0A0U9HBL6-F1
#
_entry.id   AF-A0A0U9HBL6-F1
#
_cell.length_a   1.000
_cell.length_b   1.000
_cell.length_c   1.000
_cell.angle_alpha   90.00
_cell.angle_beta   90.00
_cell.angle_gamma   90.00
#
_symmetry.space_group_name_H-M   'P 1'
#
loop_
_entity.id
_entity.type
_entity.pdbx_description
1 polymer ?
#
loop_
_entity_poly.entity_id
_entity_poly.type
_entity_poly.pdbx_seq_one_letter_code
_entity_poly.pdbx_strand_id
1 'polypeptide(L)'
;MDILPINTLNPEAESFVSNIDKLKDKKSDDEDLKEVCQQFESIFLNYLLKSMRDTVPDGGMFKKGIAFDIVQSMHDSALSEEIAKSGGIGLAEQLYAQLSKYE
;
A
#
# COMPACT_ATOMS: atom_id res chain seq x y z
N MET A 1 4.74 -4.51 -23.24
CA MET A 1 3.78 -3.83 -22.36
C MET A 1 4.62 -3.31 -21.23
N ASP A 2 5.11 -2.09 -21.40
CA ASP A 2 6.07 -1.48 -20.50
C ASP A 2 5.45 -1.44 -19.11
N ILE A 3 6.22 -1.90 -18.13
CA ILE A 3 5.93 -1.68 -16.73
C ILE A 3 5.82 -0.16 -16.53
N LEU A 4 4.58 0.35 -16.57
CA LEU A 4 4.32 1.73 -16.19
C LEU A 4 4.92 1.90 -14.80
N PRO A 5 5.79 2.89 -14.58
CA PRO A 5 6.41 3.06 -13.29
C PRO A 5 5.30 3.18 -12.26
N ILE A 6 5.36 2.36 -11.21
CA ILE A 6 4.48 2.41 -10.04
C ILE A 6 4.48 3.83 -9.40
N ASN A 7 5.40 4.69 -9.82
CA ASN A 7 5.78 5.96 -9.23
C ASN A 7 5.08 7.23 -9.77
N THR A 8 4.06 7.16 -10.63
CA THR A 8 3.50 8.41 -11.22
C THR A 8 2.10 8.83 -10.81
N LEU A 9 1.38 8.05 -9.98
CA LEU A 9 0.03 8.41 -9.51
C LEU A 9 -0.33 7.92 -8.10
N ASN A 10 0.62 7.45 -7.27
CA ASN A 10 0.27 7.03 -5.90
C ASN A 10 0.85 7.99 -4.83
N PRO A 11 0.05 8.95 -4.31
CA PRO A 11 0.48 9.82 -3.21
C PRO A 11 0.87 9.05 -1.93
N GLU A 12 0.40 7.80 -1.76
CA GLU A 12 0.76 6.94 -0.63
C GLU A 12 2.22 6.46 -0.70
N ALA A 13 2.77 6.29 -1.91
CA ALA A 13 4.17 5.88 -2.07
C ALA A 13 5.13 7.01 -1.69
N GLU A 14 4.76 8.26 -2.01
CA GLU A 14 5.53 9.45 -1.62
C GLU A 14 5.47 9.68 -0.10
N SER A 15 4.29 9.52 0.52
CA SER A 15 4.16 9.63 1.97
C SER A 15 4.94 8.54 2.72
N PHE A 16 4.92 7.30 2.20
CA PHE A 16 5.69 6.19 2.76
C PHE A 16 7.20 6.46 2.75
N VAL A 17 7.75 6.92 1.62
CA VAL A 17 9.18 7.26 1.52
C VAL A 17 9.54 8.38 2.50
N SER A 18 8.69 9.41 2.61
CA SER A 18 8.89 10.49 3.58
C SER A 18 8.89 9.98 5.03
N ASN A 19 8.01 9.03 5.37
CA ASN A 19 7.94 8.49 6.72
C ASN A 19 9.13 7.57 7.05
N ILE A 20 9.66 6.83 6.06
CA ILE A 20 10.94 6.11 6.23
C ILE A 20 12.10 7.06 6.49
N ASP A 21 12.14 8.22 5.82
CA ASP A 21 13.22 9.18 6.05
C ASP A 21 13.16 9.79 7.46
N LYS A 22 11.97 9.98 8.02
CA LYS A 22 11.79 10.36 9.44
C LYS A 22 12.33 9.30 10.41
N LEU A 23 12.16 8.01 10.09
CA LEU A 23 12.69 6.91 10.92
C LEU A 23 14.23 6.84 10.97
N LYS A 24 14.93 7.42 9.98
CA LYS A 24 16.40 7.40 9.98
C LYS A 24 17.00 8.39 10.96
N ASP A 25 16.24 9.40 11.38
CA ASP A 25 16.66 10.30 12.43
C ASP A 25 16.56 9.57 13.77
N LYS A 26 17.64 9.57 14.57
CA LYS A 26 17.87 8.81 15.82
C LYS A 26 16.87 9.06 16.99
N LYS A 27 15.71 9.61 16.69
CA LYS A 27 14.67 10.04 17.61
C LYS A 27 13.27 9.56 17.17
N SER A 28 13.20 8.57 16.27
CA SER A 28 11.94 7.91 15.94
C SER A 28 11.39 7.20 17.17
N ASP A 29 10.13 7.47 17.47
CA ASP A 29 9.42 6.76 18.53
C ASP A 29 8.89 5.42 17.97
N ASP A 30 8.65 4.45 18.87
CA ASP A 30 8.07 3.13 18.57
C ASP A 30 6.78 3.21 17.73
N GLU A 31 6.02 4.30 17.92
CA GLU A 31 4.80 4.61 17.18
C GLU A 31 5.07 4.90 15.70
N ASP A 32 6.17 5.60 15.37
CA ASP A 32 6.55 5.88 13.99
C ASP A 32 6.91 4.60 13.25
N LEU A 33 7.65 3.68 13.91
CA LEU A 33 8.03 2.41 13.32
C LEU A 33 6.79 1.56 13.00
N LYS A 34 5.82 1.55 13.93
CA LYS A 34 4.55 0.86 13.74
C LYS A 34 3.75 1.46 12.59
N GLU A 35 3.69 2.79 12.49
CA GLU A 35 2.99 3.49 11.41
C GLU A 35 3.59 3.13 10.04
N VAL A 36 4.91 3.15 9.91
CA VAL A 36 5.59 2.77 8.65
C VAL A 36 5.33 1.31 8.28
N CYS A 37 5.34 0.39 9.26
CA CYS A 37 5.00 -1.01 9.02
C CYS A 37 3.56 -1.18 8.50
N GLN A 38 2.62 -0.41 9.05
CA GLN A 38 1.22 -0.42 8.64
C GLN A 38 1.02 0.20 7.25
N GLN A 39 1.73 1.29 6.93
CA GLN A 39 1.72 1.89 5.60
C GLN A 39 2.27 0.92 4.55
N PHE A 40 3.33 0.17 4.87
CA PHE A 40 3.85 -0.88 4.01
C PHE A 40 2.80 -1.96 3.71
N GLU A 41 2.08 -2.43 4.73
CA GLU A 41 1.01 -3.42 4.55
C GLU A 41 -0.13 -2.89 3.67
N SER A 42 -0.51 -1.61 3.80
CA SER A 42 -1.49 -0.97 2.92
C SER A 42 -1.05 -1.03 1.44
N ILE A 43 0.20 -0.65 1.15
CA ILE A 43 0.75 -0.68 -0.22
C ILE A 43 0.76 -2.13 -0.75
N PHE A 44 1.15 -3.09 0.08
CA PHE A 44 1.15 -4.50 -0.29
C PHE A 44 -0.26 -5.01 -0.59
N LEU A 45 -1.25 -4.66 0.24
CA LEU A 45 -2.64 -5.03 0.04
C LEU A 45 -3.21 -4.41 -1.23
N ASN A 46 -2.90 -3.15 -1.52
CA ASN A 46 -3.28 -2.51 -2.77
C ASN A 46 -2.77 -3.29 -3.99
N TYR A 47 -1.49 -3.64 -3.97
CA TYR A 47 -0.87 -4.45 -5.02
C TYR A 47 -1.50 -5.85 -5.13
N LEU A 48 -1.80 -6.48 -4.00
CA LEU A 48 -2.43 -7.79 -3.95
C LEU A 48 -3.85 -7.74 -4.54
N LEU A 49 -4.67 -6.76 -4.15
CA LEU A 49 -6.02 -6.56 -4.68
C LEU A 49 -5.99 -6.35 -6.20
N LYS A 50 -5.04 -5.54 -6.68
CA LYS A 50 -4.85 -5.31 -8.11
C LYS A 50 -4.48 -6.60 -8.83
N SER A 51 -3.49 -7.32 -8.31
CA SER A 51 -3.03 -8.59 -8.88
C SER A 51 -4.13 -9.64 -8.91
N MET A 52 -4.97 -9.73 -7.88
CA MET A 52 -6.14 -10.62 -7.85
C MET A 52 -7.15 -10.27 -8.95
N ARG A 53 -7.43 -8.99 -9.18
CA ARG A 53 -8.35 -8.57 -10.25
C ARG A 53 -7.79 -8.83 -11.64
N ASP A 54 -6.49 -8.66 -11.83
CA ASP A 54 -5.83 -8.96 -13.12
C ASP A 54 -5.96 -10.44 -13.50
N THR A 55 -6.25 -11.33 -12.54
CA THR A 55 -6.56 -12.75 -12.82
C THR A 55 -7.97 -13.00 -13.36
N VAL A 56 -8.89 -12.05 -13.20
CA VAL A 56 -10.27 -12.16 -13.67
C VAL A 56 -10.33 -11.62 -15.10
N PRO A 57 -10.65 -12.45 -16.12
CA PRO A 57 -10.75 -11.97 -17.49
C PRO A 57 -11.76 -10.84 -17.62
N ASP A 58 -11.46 -9.86 -18.46
CA ASP A 58 -12.39 -8.79 -18.83
C ASP A 58 -13.58 -9.36 -19.62
N GLY A 59 -14.58 -9.89 -18.90
CA GLY A 59 -15.77 -10.55 -19.45
C GLY A 59 -17.03 -9.67 -19.47
N GLY A 60 -16.91 -8.39 -19.14
CA GLY A 60 -18.04 -7.48 -19.00
C GLY A 60 -18.61 -6.98 -20.33
N MET A 61 -19.94 -6.84 -20.38
CA MET A 61 -20.69 -6.21 -21.49
C MET A 61 -20.29 -4.73 -21.73
N PHE A 62 -19.62 -4.09 -20.78
CA PHE A 62 -19.24 -2.68 -20.80
C PHE A 62 -17.72 -2.52 -20.94
N LYS A 63 -17.29 -1.61 -21.81
CA LYS A 63 -15.88 -1.21 -21.92
C LYS A 63 -15.48 -0.44 -20.66
N LYS A 64 -14.46 -0.93 -19.95
CA LYS A 64 -13.76 -0.15 -18.93
C LYS A 64 -13.09 1.05 -19.63
N GLY A 65 -13.37 2.25 -19.13
CA GLY A 65 -12.77 3.49 -19.62
C GLY A 65 -11.85 4.08 -18.57
N ILE A 66 -11.02 5.04 -18.97
CA ILE A 66 -10.02 5.70 -18.11
C ILE A 66 -10.63 6.19 -16.78
N ALA A 67 -11.84 6.76 -16.80
CA ALA A 67 -12.52 7.22 -15.59
C ALA A 67 -12.86 6.07 -14.61
N PHE A 68 -13.22 4.90 -15.13
CA PHE A 68 -13.48 3.72 -14.31
C PHE A 68 -12.19 3.24 -13.65
N ASP A 69 -11.08 3.19 -14.40
CA ASP A 69 -9.78 2.76 -13.87
C ASP A 69 -9.28 3.69 -12.75
N ILE A 70 -9.46 5.01 -12.91
CA ILE A 70 -9.10 6.00 -11.88
C ILE A 70 -9.94 5.80 -10.61
N VAL A 71 -11.26 5.67 -10.74
CA VAL A 71 -12.15 5.46 -9.59
C VAL A 71 -11.81 4.13 -8.90
N GLN A 72 -11.54 3.09 -9.68
CA GLN A 72 -11.15 1.78 -9.16
C GLN A 72 -9.83 1.89 -8.39
N SER A 73 -8.81 2.56 -8.93
CA SER A 73 -7.54 2.72 -8.21
C SER A 73 -7.71 3.51 -6.91
N MET A 74 -8.51 4.57 -6.91
CA MET A 74 -8.80 5.34 -5.69
C MET A 74 -9.55 4.51 -4.65
N HIS A 75 -10.52 3.71 -5.10
CA HIS A 75 -11.25 2.80 -4.23
C HIS A 75 -10.32 1.74 -3.62
N ASP A 76 -9.44 1.15 -4.42
CA ASP A 76 -8.50 0.14 -3.96
C ASP A 76 -7.52 0.69 -2.93
N SER A 77 -7.06 1.92 -3.13
CA SER A 77 -6.21 2.67 -2.18
C SER A 77 -6.89 2.88 -0.83
N ALA A 78 -8.09 3.46 -0.83
CA ALA A 78 -8.84 3.67 0.42
C ALA A 78 -9.16 2.34 1.12
N LEU A 79 -9.51 1.31 0.35
CA LEU A 79 -9.82 -0.01 0.89
C LEU A 79 -8.58 -0.66 1.53
N SER A 80 -7.42 -0.63 0.87
CA SER A 80 -6.20 -1.21 1.41
C SER A 80 -5.73 -0.51 2.68
N GLU A 81 -5.91 0.81 2.77
CA GLU A 81 -5.57 1.58 3.95
C GLU A 81 -6.45 1.20 5.15
N GLU A 82 -7.76 1.08 4.95
CA GLU A 82 -8.68 0.68 6.02
C GLU A 82 -8.51 -0.78 6.44
N ILE A 83 -8.17 -1.67 5.50
CA ILE A 83 -7.83 -3.06 5.83
C ILE A 83 -6.57 -3.09 6.69
N ALA A 84 -5.50 -2.39 6.30
CA ALA A 84 -4.26 -2.34 7.08
C ALA A 84 -4.49 -1.76 8.48
N LYS A 85 -5.30 -0.69 8.61
CA LYS A 85 -5.70 -0.12 9.93
C LYS A 85 -6.48 -1.08 10.81
N SER A 86 -7.27 -1.96 10.21
CA SER A 86 -8.10 -2.92 10.94
C SER A 86 -7.36 -4.20 11.34
N GLY A 87 -6.02 -4.25 11.18
CA GLY A 87 -5.18 -5.42 11.50
C GLY A 87 -4.77 -6.25 10.27
N GLY A 88 -5.19 -5.85 9.08
CA GLY A 88 -4.63 -6.33 7.83
C GLY A 88 -4.64 -7.86 7.67
N ILE A 89 -3.52 -8.37 7.17
CA ILE A 89 -3.19 -9.79 7.09
C ILE A 89 -2.12 -10.18 8.14
N GLY A 90 -1.72 -9.24 9.00
CA GLY A 90 -0.71 -9.44 10.03
C GLY A 90 0.72 -9.12 9.58
N LEU A 91 0.91 -8.54 8.39
CA LEU A 91 2.25 -8.29 7.85
C LEU A 91 2.94 -7.13 8.57
N ALA A 92 2.19 -6.09 8.95
CA ALA A 92 2.73 -4.97 9.70
C ALA A 92 3.29 -5.42 11.05
N GLU A 93 2.59 -6.27 11.78
CA GLU A 93 3.03 -6.79 13.08
C GLU A 93 4.28 -7.67 12.95
N GLN A 94 4.34 -8.52 11.92
CA GLN A 94 5.51 -9.36 11.68
C GLN A 94 6.74 -8.52 11.32
N LEU A 95 6.55 -7.46 10.51
CA LEU A 95 7.61 -6.56 10.12
C LEU A 95 8.10 -5.74 11.32
N TYR A 96 7.17 -5.16 12.08
CA TYR A 96 7.46 -4.43 13.31
C TYR A 96 8.23 -5.30 14.31
N ALA A 97 7.78 -6.53 14.56
CA ALA A 97 8.45 -7.45 15.48
C ALA A 97 9.86 -7.86 15.05
N GLN A 98 10.19 -7.72 13.76
CA GLN A 98 11.55 -7.92 13.26
C GLN A 98 12.39 -6.66 13.39
N LEU A 99 11.84 -5.49 13.03
CA LEU A 99 12.58 -4.23 13.02
C LEU A 99 12.85 -3.69 14.43
N SER A 100 11.90 -3.82 15.37
CA SER A 100 12.07 -3.38 16.76
C SER A 100 13.13 -4.17 17.54
N LYS A 101 13.65 -5.26 16.99
CA LYS A 101 14.80 -6.00 17.56
C LYS A 101 16.15 -5.41 17.17
N TYR A 102 16.18 -4.58 16.13
CA TYR A 102 17.41 -3.99 15.57
C TYR A 102 17.54 -2.49 15.85
N GLU A 103 16.49 -1.83 16.33
CA GLU A 103 16.55 -0.53 17.03
C GLU A 103 17.11 -0.69 18.45
#